data_AF-A0A932R5I9-F1
#
_entry.id   AF-A0A932R5I9-F1
#
_cell.length_a   1.000
_cell.length_b   1.000
_cell.length_c   1.000
_cell.angle_alpha   90.00
_cell.angle_beta   90.00
_cell.angle_gamma   90.00
#
_symmetry.space_group_name_H-M   'P 1'
#
loop_
_entity.id
_entity.type
_entity.pdbx_description
1 polymer ?
#
loop_
_entity_poly.entity_id
_entity_poly.type
_entity_poly.pdbx_seq_one_letter_code
_entity_poly.pdbx_strand_id
1 'polypeptide(L)'
;MPKVTILGQEEFEVATGTNLLTFIQEKGYNRSLPATCGGRGTCSTCAVRILKGGGDPNFNEKDLLKDKVAKSWRLSCQVKVAEDLEIEVPGYEVAEAMDIDPGLLADIVDYCAEHLNEVRFNSSQAITIKRLKDLRRRVHILVDGGGDAADFRVLCDLLEFLLKEDRVREIPSTHPLTERMVEMMIKVFSGRIPAEMEKREEILAYPYYLYVVATVLFFLLGGLSVYALLVDAPLEHAATPTFTPNPEKAPWYFLGIQELLAISPNLGGFLNSISIGGVILPGIIVFFWMSIPYIEPYLEFWRRDRKTLPGRRLSARPITVMAFTFSMLLFLALVIIGTYFRGPNWEFVLPWN
;
A
#
# COMPACT_ATOMS: atom_id res chain seq x y z
N MET A 1 -26.10 33.36 -10.20
CA MET A 1 -25.76 32.17 -9.39
C MET A 1 -24.57 32.57 -8.54
N PRO A 2 -24.56 32.30 -7.23
CA PRO A 2 -23.42 32.64 -6.37
C PRO A 2 -22.18 31.85 -6.75
N LYS A 3 -21.02 32.45 -6.57
CA LYS A 3 -19.71 31.85 -6.82
C LYS A 3 -19.08 31.37 -5.53
N VAL A 4 -18.55 30.14 -5.52
CA VAL A 4 -17.77 29.60 -4.41
C VAL A 4 -16.32 29.44 -4.88
N THR A 5 -15.44 30.23 -4.28
CA THR A 5 -13.99 30.18 -4.50
C THR A 5 -13.35 29.39 -3.38
N ILE A 6 -12.73 28.27 -3.72
CA ILE A 6 -11.86 27.53 -2.79
C ILE A 6 -10.45 28.07 -3.02
N LEU A 7 -9.79 28.56 -1.98
CA LEU A 7 -8.43 29.09 -2.10
C LEU A 7 -7.49 28.05 -2.75
N GLY A 8 -6.71 28.48 -3.74
CA GLY A 8 -5.78 27.63 -4.50
C GLY A 8 -6.43 26.78 -5.61
N GLN A 9 -7.71 27.01 -5.93
CA GLN A 9 -8.49 26.26 -6.92
C GLN A 9 -9.32 27.20 -7.81
N GLU A 10 -10.07 26.62 -8.77
CA GLU A 10 -10.97 27.36 -9.66
C GLU A 10 -12.23 27.89 -8.96
N GLU A 11 -12.86 28.91 -9.55
CA GLU A 11 -14.17 29.42 -9.12
C GLU A 11 -15.29 28.49 -9.58
N PHE A 12 -16.21 28.13 -8.67
CA PHE A 12 -17.35 27.28 -9.00
C PHE A 12 -18.66 28.07 -8.93
N GLU A 13 -19.46 27.98 -9.99
CA GLU A 13 -20.84 28.46 -9.96
C GLU A 13 -21.74 27.43 -9.28
N VAL A 14 -22.44 27.85 -8.23
CA VAL A 14 -23.26 26.96 -7.41
C VAL A 14 -24.70 27.48 -7.35
N ALA A 15 -25.68 26.58 -7.31
CA ALA A 15 -27.07 26.96 -7.11
C ALA A 15 -27.26 27.57 -5.72
N THR A 16 -28.03 28.66 -5.64
CA THR A 16 -28.38 29.31 -4.37
C THR A 16 -29.10 28.35 -3.45
N GLY A 17 -28.69 28.27 -2.19
CA GLY A 17 -29.26 27.40 -1.16
C GLY A 17 -28.59 26.03 -1.02
N THR A 18 -27.61 25.71 -1.87
CA THR A 18 -26.82 24.46 -1.75
C THR A 18 -26.08 24.42 -0.41
N ASN A 19 -26.01 23.23 0.20
CA ASN A 19 -25.25 23.02 1.43
C ASN A 19 -23.75 23.01 1.12
N LEU A 20 -22.96 23.80 1.85
CA LEU A 20 -21.54 23.96 1.58
C LEU A 20 -20.77 22.64 1.77
N LEU A 21 -21.13 21.82 2.77
CA LEU A 21 -20.51 20.50 2.95
C LEU A 21 -20.77 19.59 1.74
N THR A 22 -22.02 19.50 1.28
CA THR A 22 -22.38 18.64 0.14
C THR A 22 -21.63 19.09 -1.11
N PHE A 23 -21.57 20.40 -1.37
CA PHE A 23 -20.78 20.96 -2.47
C PHE A 23 -19.30 20.57 -2.37
N ILE A 24 -18.68 20.74 -1.20
CA ILE A 24 -17.27 20.40 -0.98
C ILE A 24 -17.04 18.87 -1.14
N GLN A 25 -18.00 18.05 -0.71
CA GLN A 25 -17.94 16.59 -0.87
C GLN A 25 -18.18 16.12 -2.32
N GLU A 26 -19.00 16.81 -3.10
CA GLU A 26 -19.16 16.52 -4.53
C GLU A 26 -17.89 16.84 -5.32
N LYS A 27 -17.14 17.85 -4.87
CA LYS A 27 -15.85 18.25 -5.46
C LYS A 27 -14.67 17.41 -5.00
N GLY A 28 -14.87 16.41 -4.14
CA GLY A 28 -13.85 15.41 -3.78
C GLY A 28 -13.06 15.69 -2.49
N TYR A 29 -13.45 16.68 -1.68
CA TYR A 29 -12.75 17.06 -0.43
C TYR A 29 -13.29 16.34 0.82
N ASN A 30 -13.89 15.17 0.64
CA ASN A 30 -14.77 14.49 1.60
C ASN A 30 -14.01 14.00 2.84
N ARG A 31 -12.71 13.73 2.70
CA ARG A 31 -11.84 13.22 3.78
C ARG A 31 -11.37 14.30 4.74
N SER A 32 -11.24 15.56 4.28
CA SER A 32 -10.96 16.72 5.16
C SER A 32 -12.17 17.12 6.00
N LEU A 33 -13.37 16.75 5.55
CA LEU A 33 -14.64 17.08 6.19
C LEU A 33 -15.51 15.81 6.31
N PRO A 34 -15.12 14.82 7.13
CA PRO A 34 -15.82 13.53 7.24
C PRO A 34 -17.23 13.67 7.81
N ALA A 35 -17.57 14.84 8.37
CA ALA A 35 -18.89 15.19 8.87
C ALA A 35 -19.53 14.05 9.67
N THR A 36 -18.80 13.55 10.67
CA THR A 36 -19.07 12.32 11.43
C THR A 36 -20.50 12.23 11.99
N CYS A 37 -21.16 13.38 12.23
CA CYS A 37 -22.55 13.43 12.70
C CYS A 37 -23.62 13.34 11.58
N GLY A 38 -23.22 13.28 10.30
CA GLY A 38 -24.12 13.32 9.15
C GLY A 38 -24.67 14.73 8.85
N GLY A 39 -23.93 15.79 9.20
CA GLY A 39 -24.34 17.18 8.91
C GLY A 39 -25.34 17.80 9.90
N ARG A 40 -25.58 17.16 11.05
CA ARG A 40 -26.50 17.65 12.11
C ARG A 40 -25.94 18.80 12.96
N GLY A 41 -24.69 19.21 12.75
CA GLY A 41 -24.05 20.28 13.52
C GLY A 41 -23.79 19.92 14.98
N THR A 42 -23.59 18.62 15.28
CA THR A 42 -23.28 18.12 16.64
C THR A 42 -21.81 17.69 16.79
N CYS A 43 -21.00 17.79 15.73
CA CYS A 43 -19.56 17.54 15.76
C CYS A 43 -18.79 18.67 15.05
N SER A 44 -17.49 18.80 15.34
CA SER A 44 -16.61 19.83 14.77
C SER A 44 -15.79 19.39 13.55
N THR A 45 -16.01 18.17 13.03
CA THR A 45 -15.16 17.59 11.96
C THR A 45 -15.42 18.15 10.57
N CYS A 46 -16.47 18.95 10.36
CA CYS A 46 -16.75 19.62 9.09
C CYS A 46 -16.36 21.11 9.11
N ALA A 47 -15.43 21.50 9.98
CA ALA A 47 -14.99 22.87 10.13
C ALA A 47 -14.17 23.34 8.91
N VAL A 48 -14.53 24.48 8.35
CA VAL A 48 -13.83 25.18 7.26
C VAL A 48 -13.60 26.63 7.69
N ARG A 49 -12.58 27.30 7.12
CA ARG A 49 -12.40 28.74 7.35
C ARG A 49 -13.08 29.50 6.21
N ILE A 50 -13.95 30.45 6.55
CA ILE A 50 -14.62 31.30 5.56
C ILE A 50 -13.96 32.67 5.61
N LEU A 51 -13.40 33.10 4.49
CA LEU A 51 -12.68 34.37 4.37
C LEU A 51 -13.62 35.49 3.92
N LYS A 52 -14.59 35.15 3.07
CA LYS A 52 -15.58 36.09 2.54
C LYS A 52 -16.96 35.44 2.46
N GLY A 53 -17.97 36.18 2.90
CA GLY A 53 -19.37 35.76 2.94
C GLY A 53 -19.68 34.75 4.05
N GLY A 54 -20.82 34.07 3.96
CA GLY A 54 -21.16 32.93 4.82
C GLY A 54 -21.98 33.29 6.06
N GLY A 55 -22.43 34.54 6.16
CA GLY A 55 -23.30 35.04 7.24
C GLY A 55 -22.69 34.92 8.63
N ASP A 56 -23.54 35.03 9.67
CA ASP A 56 -23.11 34.96 11.08
C ASP A 56 -23.11 33.52 11.64
N PRO A 57 -22.23 33.20 12.61
CA PRO A 57 -22.17 31.87 13.24
C PRO A 57 -23.42 31.54 14.06
N ASN A 58 -23.98 30.35 13.81
CA ASN A 58 -25.12 29.81 14.55
C ASN A 58 -24.72 29.39 15.97
N PHE A 59 -25.71 29.22 16.86
CA PHE A 59 -25.48 28.81 18.26
C PHE A 59 -24.62 27.53 18.37
N ASN A 60 -24.94 26.50 17.58
CA ASN A 60 -24.19 25.24 17.56
C ASN A 60 -22.73 25.42 17.11
N GLU A 61 -22.46 26.37 16.21
CA GLU A 61 -21.10 26.66 15.75
C GLU A 61 -20.30 27.36 16.86
N LYS A 62 -20.94 28.30 17.58
CA LYS A 62 -20.32 29.00 18.72
C LYS A 62 -19.95 28.03 19.85
N ASP A 63 -20.82 27.07 20.15
CA ASP A 63 -20.59 26.08 21.19
C ASP A 63 -19.48 25.08 20.83
N LEU A 64 -19.47 24.58 19.59
CA LEU A 64 -18.52 23.55 19.14
C LEU A 64 -17.14 24.09 18.75
N LEU A 65 -17.06 25.25 18.10
CA LEU A 65 -15.81 25.80 17.59
C LEU A 65 -15.13 26.78 18.56
N LYS A 66 -15.88 27.33 19.53
CA LYS A 66 -15.37 28.23 20.59
C LYS A 66 -14.44 29.31 20.02
N ASP A 67 -13.19 29.35 20.46
CA ASP A 67 -12.17 30.32 20.05
C ASP A 67 -11.86 30.31 18.55
N LYS A 68 -12.15 29.21 17.84
CA LYS A 68 -11.96 29.14 16.38
C LYS A 68 -12.97 30.00 15.62
N VAL A 69 -14.13 30.29 16.20
CA VAL A 69 -15.12 31.19 15.57
C VAL A 69 -14.56 32.60 15.41
N ALA A 70 -13.75 33.07 16.37
CA ALA A 70 -13.05 34.35 16.28
C ALA A 70 -12.02 34.41 15.15
N LYS A 71 -11.58 33.24 14.65
CA LYS A 71 -10.67 33.10 13.49
C LYS A 71 -11.41 32.76 12.20
N SER A 72 -12.71 33.08 12.12
CA SER A 72 -13.59 32.85 10.97
C SER A 72 -13.79 31.37 10.59
N TRP A 73 -13.68 30.46 11.56
CA TRP A 73 -14.03 29.06 11.34
C TRP A 73 -15.53 28.84 11.46
N ARG A 74 -16.08 28.06 10.53
CA ARG A 74 -17.50 27.75 10.38
C ARG A 74 -17.70 26.26 10.13
N LEU A 75 -18.86 25.72 10.49
CA LEU A 75 -19.20 24.34 10.16
C LEU A 75 -19.81 24.32 8.76
N SER A 76 -19.10 23.76 7.78
CA SER A 76 -19.57 23.69 6.39
C SER A 76 -20.96 23.03 6.26
N CYS A 77 -21.32 22.10 7.16
CA CYS A 77 -22.65 21.48 7.14
C CYS A 77 -23.80 22.43 7.52
N GLN A 78 -23.51 23.53 8.23
CA GLN A 78 -24.50 24.51 8.69
C GLN A 78 -24.59 25.75 7.78
N VAL A 79 -23.68 25.86 6.80
CA VAL A 79 -23.61 26.99 5.88
C VAL A 79 -24.32 26.63 4.57
N LYS A 80 -25.21 27.52 4.14
CA LYS A 80 -25.86 27.46 2.82
C LYS A 80 -25.33 28.58 1.95
N VAL A 81 -25.06 28.27 0.67
CA VAL A 81 -24.53 29.24 -0.29
C VAL A 81 -25.63 30.22 -0.70
N ALA A 82 -25.63 31.43 -0.13
CA ALA A 82 -26.59 32.49 -0.49
C ALA A 82 -25.95 33.61 -1.32
N GLU A 83 -24.68 33.90 -1.05
CA GLU A 83 -23.85 34.93 -1.67
C GLU A 83 -22.52 34.30 -2.11
N ASP A 84 -21.64 35.11 -2.72
CA ASP A 84 -20.32 34.65 -3.11
C ASP A 84 -19.48 34.30 -1.88
N LEU A 85 -18.91 33.10 -1.87
CA LEU A 85 -18.13 32.56 -0.74
C LEU A 85 -16.68 32.36 -1.14
N GLU A 86 -15.78 32.77 -0.25
CA GLU A 86 -14.36 32.43 -0.34
C GLU A 86 -13.97 31.60 0.88
N ILE A 87 -13.50 30.38 0.64
CA ILE A 87 -13.29 29.37 1.68
C ILE A 87 -11.92 28.72 1.61
N GLU A 88 -11.44 28.30 2.77
CA GLU A 88 -10.23 27.52 2.95
C GLU A 88 -10.56 26.20 3.64
N VAL A 89 -10.13 25.12 2.98
CA VAL A 89 -10.38 23.75 3.43
C VAL A 89 -9.14 23.25 4.18
N PRO A 90 -9.26 22.73 5.41
CA PRO A 90 -8.13 22.24 6.19
C PRO A 90 -7.37 21.12 5.46
N GLY A 91 -6.03 21.21 5.48
CA GLY A 91 -5.14 20.30 4.74
C GLY A 91 -4.82 20.76 3.32
N TYR A 92 -5.41 21.87 2.87
CA TYR A 92 -5.13 22.54 1.59
C TYR A 92 -4.73 24.01 1.82
N GLU A 93 -4.02 24.29 2.92
CA GLU A 93 -3.49 25.63 3.20
C GLU A 93 -2.62 26.10 2.02
N VAL A 94 -2.80 27.35 1.57
CA VAL A 94 -1.96 27.94 0.52
C VAL A 94 -0.55 28.05 1.09
N ALA A 95 0.30 27.09 0.73
CA ALA A 95 1.72 27.13 1.00
C ALA A 95 2.31 28.37 0.33
N GLU A 96 3.25 29.03 1.01
CA GLU A 96 4.00 30.19 0.51
C GLU A 96 4.34 30.03 -0.98
N ALA A 97 4.07 31.08 -1.77
CA ALA A 97 4.33 31.10 -3.21
C ALA A 97 5.78 30.70 -3.49
N MET A 98 5.99 29.85 -4.49
CA MET A 98 7.31 29.36 -4.82
C MET A 98 8.07 30.42 -5.61
N ASP A 99 9.32 30.68 -5.25
CA ASP A 99 10.25 31.42 -6.10
C ASP A 99 10.81 30.50 -7.20
N ILE A 100 9.90 29.93 -8.01
CA ILE A 100 10.23 29.10 -9.17
C ILE A 100 9.59 29.73 -10.38
N ASP A 101 10.40 29.96 -11.42
CA ASP A 101 9.89 30.43 -12.70
C ASP A 101 8.91 29.40 -13.30
N PRO A 102 7.66 29.79 -13.61
CA PRO A 102 6.70 28.87 -14.24
C PRO A 102 7.18 28.33 -15.59
N GLY A 103 7.99 29.08 -16.33
CA GLY A 103 8.60 28.61 -17.57
C GLY A 103 9.46 27.37 -17.35
N LEU A 104 10.29 27.38 -16.31
CA LEU A 104 11.13 26.24 -15.95
C LEU A 104 10.32 24.96 -15.66
N LEU A 105 9.20 25.08 -14.94
CA LEU A 105 8.34 23.91 -14.65
C LEU A 105 7.63 23.41 -15.92
N ALA A 106 7.26 24.31 -16.83
CA ALA A 106 6.68 23.95 -18.13
C ALA A 106 7.69 23.20 -19.01
N ASP A 107 8.94 23.65 -19.06
CA ASP A 107 10.02 23.00 -19.82
C ASP A 107 10.30 21.58 -19.30
N ILE A 108 10.28 21.39 -17.98
CA ILE A 108 10.42 20.08 -17.34
C ILE A 108 9.28 19.13 -17.76
N VAL A 109 8.03 19.61 -17.74
CA VAL A 109 6.86 18.81 -18.09
C VAL A 109 6.89 18.44 -19.58
N ASP A 110 7.26 19.38 -20.46
CA ASP A 110 7.38 19.14 -21.90
C ASP A 110 8.47 18.12 -22.21
N TYR A 111 9.65 18.29 -21.62
CA TYR A 111 10.76 17.35 -21.79
C TYR A 111 10.38 15.93 -21.35
N CYS A 112 9.72 15.79 -20.20
CA CYS A 112 9.24 14.51 -19.72
C CYS A 112 8.13 13.93 -20.61
N ALA A 113 7.30 14.78 -21.22
CA ALA A 113 6.23 14.35 -22.11
C ALA A 113 6.77 13.78 -23.43
N GLU A 114 7.88 14.30 -23.95
CA GLU A 114 8.55 13.78 -25.14
C GLU A 114 9.24 12.45 -24.88
N HIS A 115 9.77 12.26 -23.67
CA HIS A 115 10.50 11.04 -23.28
C HIS A 115 9.65 10.00 -22.54
N LEU A 116 8.33 10.19 -22.48
CA LEU A 116 7.37 9.34 -21.77
C LEU A 116 7.49 7.83 -22.10
N ASN A 117 7.83 7.49 -23.36
CA ASN A 117 7.98 6.10 -23.81
C ASN A 117 9.23 5.41 -23.25
N GLU A 118 10.18 6.19 -22.72
CA GLU A 118 11.42 5.70 -22.11
C GLU A 118 11.27 5.52 -20.58
N VAL A 119 10.17 6.01 -20.00
CA VAL A 119 10.00 6.08 -18.54
C VAL A 119 9.14 4.95 -17.99
N ARG A 120 9.65 4.23 -16.98
CA ARG A 120 8.84 3.37 -16.10
C ARG A 120 8.55 4.10 -14.79
N PHE A 121 7.39 4.73 -14.69
CA PHE A 121 6.92 5.32 -13.43
C PHE A 121 6.48 4.23 -12.45
N ASN A 122 6.79 4.41 -11.16
CA ASN A 122 6.39 3.49 -10.08
C ASN A 122 4.95 3.72 -9.58
N SER A 123 4.33 4.83 -9.98
CA SER A 123 2.98 5.24 -9.58
C SER A 123 1.91 4.30 -10.14
N SER A 124 0.90 4.01 -9.32
CA SER A 124 -0.27 3.18 -9.67
C SER A 124 -1.21 3.83 -10.69
N GLN A 125 -0.99 5.09 -11.05
CA GLN A 125 -1.64 5.76 -12.17
C GLN A 125 -0.60 5.96 -13.27
N ALA A 126 -0.76 5.27 -14.41
CA ALA A 126 0.07 5.49 -15.58
C ALA A 126 0.00 6.98 -15.96
N ILE A 127 1.14 7.67 -15.95
CA ILE A 127 1.25 9.06 -16.41
C ILE A 127 0.95 9.04 -17.91
N THR A 128 -0.18 9.64 -18.31
CA THR A 128 -0.59 9.70 -19.72
C THR A 128 -0.19 11.04 -20.33
N ILE A 129 0.04 11.07 -21.65
CA ILE A 129 0.31 12.31 -22.41
C ILE A 129 -0.78 13.35 -22.17
N LYS A 130 -2.05 12.92 -22.09
CA LYS A 130 -3.18 13.81 -21.78
C LYS A 130 -3.00 14.50 -20.43
N ARG A 131 -2.62 13.74 -19.40
CA ARG A 131 -2.40 14.27 -18.06
C ARG A 131 -1.23 15.24 -17.98
N LEU A 132 -0.13 14.98 -18.71
CA LEU A 132 0.98 15.93 -18.78
C LEU A 132 0.61 17.23 -19.50
N LYS A 133 -0.22 17.17 -20.56
CA LYS A 133 -0.75 18.37 -21.21
C LYS A 133 -1.65 19.19 -20.28
N ASP A 134 -2.49 18.51 -19.49
CA ASP A 134 -3.34 19.17 -18.48
C ASP A 134 -2.53 19.75 -17.32
N LEU A 135 -1.41 19.10 -16.94
CA LEU A 135 -0.47 19.60 -15.93
C LEU A 135 0.27 20.85 -16.44
N ARG A 136 0.79 20.81 -17.67
CA ARG A 136 1.46 21.94 -18.34
C ARG A 136 0.60 23.21 -18.32
N ARG A 137 -0.70 23.09 -18.63
CA ARG A 137 -1.63 24.24 -18.63
C ARG A 137 -1.83 24.88 -17.26
N ARG A 138 -1.59 24.13 -16.19
CA ARG A 138 -1.82 24.55 -14.79
C ARG A 138 -0.53 24.86 -14.03
N VAL A 139 0.61 24.94 -14.71
CA VAL A 139 1.93 25.20 -14.11
C VAL A 139 1.95 26.49 -13.28
N HIS A 140 1.35 27.59 -13.77
CA HIS A 140 1.25 28.83 -13.01
C HIS A 140 0.50 28.64 -11.68
N ILE A 141 -0.62 27.92 -11.71
CA ILE A 141 -1.42 27.62 -10.52
C ILE A 141 -0.60 26.77 -9.53
N LEU A 142 0.21 25.82 -10.03
CA LEU A 142 1.04 24.93 -9.20
C LEU A 142 2.19 25.67 -8.50
N VAL A 143 2.82 26.63 -9.19
CA VAL A 143 3.89 27.48 -8.64
C VAL A 143 3.34 28.38 -7.53
N ASP A 144 2.14 28.95 -7.75
CA ASP A 144 1.47 29.82 -6.79
C ASP A 144 0.93 29.09 -5.54
N GLY A 145 1.12 27.77 -5.44
CA GLY A 145 0.64 26.99 -4.30
C GLY A 145 -0.73 26.36 -4.48
N GLY A 146 -1.37 26.56 -5.63
CA GLY A 146 -2.62 25.90 -6.01
C GLY A 146 -2.42 24.53 -6.65
N GLY A 147 -3.52 23.85 -6.97
CA GLY A 147 -3.51 22.52 -7.59
C GLY A 147 -3.82 21.38 -6.62
N ASP A 148 -4.12 20.19 -7.18
CA ASP A 148 -4.48 19.03 -6.38
C ASP A 148 -3.23 18.23 -5.94
N ALA A 149 -3.37 17.40 -4.91
CA ALA A 149 -2.27 16.58 -4.42
C ALA A 149 -1.82 15.49 -5.43
N ALA A 150 -2.62 15.19 -6.44
CA ALA A 150 -2.27 14.23 -7.48
C ALA A 150 -1.33 14.86 -8.53
N ASP A 151 -1.48 16.14 -8.80
CA ASP A 151 -0.62 16.94 -9.67
C ASP A 151 0.77 17.11 -9.05
N PHE A 152 0.85 17.43 -7.76
CA PHE A 152 2.13 17.49 -7.04
C PHE A 152 2.85 16.14 -7.01
N ARG A 153 2.11 15.02 -6.91
CA ARG A 153 2.70 13.67 -7.02
C ARG A 153 3.29 13.42 -8.39
N VAL A 154 2.57 13.75 -9.46
CA VAL A 154 3.08 13.61 -10.82
C VAL A 154 4.34 14.44 -11.00
N LEU A 155 4.37 15.68 -10.50
CA LEU A 155 5.57 16.51 -10.54
C LEU A 155 6.75 15.89 -9.78
N CYS A 156 6.54 15.36 -8.57
CA CYS A 156 7.58 14.63 -7.84
C CYS A 156 8.11 13.42 -8.63
N ASP A 157 7.22 12.61 -9.20
CA ASP A 157 7.59 11.43 -10.00
C ASP A 157 8.44 11.82 -11.23
N LEU A 158 8.10 12.94 -11.90
CA LEU A 158 8.87 13.47 -13.03
C LEU A 158 10.27 13.94 -12.61
N LEU A 159 10.36 14.69 -11.50
CA LEU A 159 11.63 15.22 -10.99
C LEU A 159 12.54 14.10 -10.47
N GLU A 160 11.98 13.09 -9.80
CA GLU A 160 12.72 11.90 -9.36
C GLU A 160 13.28 11.10 -10.54
N PHE A 161 12.51 10.99 -11.63
CA PHE A 161 12.99 10.37 -12.87
C PHE A 161 14.20 11.12 -13.43
N LEU A 162 14.14 12.45 -13.50
CA LEU A 162 15.23 13.28 -14.02
C LEU A 162 16.53 13.12 -13.20
N LEU A 163 16.43 13.05 -11.87
CA LEU A 163 17.59 12.79 -11.01
C LEU A 163 18.15 11.38 -11.18
N LYS A 164 17.29 10.38 -11.29
CA LYS A 164 17.70 8.97 -11.36
C LYS A 164 18.46 8.63 -12.65
N GLU A 165 18.04 9.21 -13.76
CA GLU A 165 18.67 8.98 -15.08
C GLU A 165 19.72 10.05 -15.44
N ASP A 166 20.07 10.95 -14.52
CA ASP A 166 21.05 12.04 -14.72
C ASP A 166 20.73 12.98 -15.91
N ARG A 167 19.42 13.19 -16.18
CA ARG A 167 18.93 13.96 -17.35
C ARG A 167 18.65 15.43 -17.06
N VAL A 168 18.96 15.90 -15.85
CA VAL A 168 18.67 17.28 -15.39
C VAL A 168 19.29 18.34 -16.31
N ARG A 169 20.48 18.05 -16.86
CA ARG A 169 21.25 18.98 -17.71
C ARG A 169 20.80 18.97 -19.18
N GLU A 170 19.95 18.02 -19.56
CA GLU A 170 19.46 17.86 -20.93
C GLU A 170 18.20 18.70 -21.21
N ILE A 171 17.61 19.30 -20.17
CA ILE A 171 16.37 20.08 -20.28
C ILE A 171 16.66 21.40 -20.98
N PRO A 172 15.95 21.72 -22.08
CA PRO A 172 16.14 22.95 -22.82
C PRO A 172 15.41 24.11 -22.12
N SER A 173 15.96 24.60 -21.00
CA SER A 173 15.38 25.72 -20.24
C SER A 173 16.22 27.00 -20.35
N THR A 174 15.55 28.15 -20.28
CA THR A 174 16.20 29.48 -20.25
C THR A 174 17.01 29.71 -18.97
N HIS A 175 16.60 29.07 -17.88
CA HIS A 175 17.30 29.07 -16.60
C HIS A 175 18.09 27.77 -16.41
N PRO A 176 19.38 27.83 -15.98
CA PRO A 176 20.16 26.63 -15.75
C PRO A 176 19.59 25.82 -14.58
N LEU A 177 19.08 24.62 -14.87
CA LEU A 177 18.58 23.70 -13.86
C LEU A 177 19.75 22.90 -13.26
N THR A 178 19.89 22.92 -11.95
CA THR A 178 20.89 22.11 -11.22
C THR A 178 20.23 20.97 -10.47
N GLU A 179 20.95 19.87 -10.24
CA GLU A 179 20.46 18.72 -9.45
C GLU A 179 19.96 19.16 -8.07
N ARG A 180 20.66 20.11 -7.41
CA ARG A 180 20.24 20.68 -6.13
C ARG A 180 18.90 21.41 -6.21
N MET A 181 18.64 22.13 -7.30
CA MET A 181 17.34 22.79 -7.51
C MET A 181 16.23 21.75 -7.65
N VAL A 182 16.48 20.67 -8.38
CA VAL A 182 15.52 19.56 -8.52
C VAL A 182 15.25 18.88 -7.18
N GLU A 183 16.27 18.64 -6.36
CA GLU A 183 16.10 18.10 -5.00
C GLU A 183 15.27 19.03 -4.10
N MET A 184 15.51 20.35 -4.18
CA MET A 184 14.69 21.34 -3.46
C MET A 184 13.24 21.34 -3.94
N MET A 185 13.02 21.28 -5.26
CA MET A 185 11.69 21.18 -5.85
C MET A 185 10.95 19.94 -5.35
N ILE A 186 11.59 18.78 -5.34
CA ILE A 186 11.01 17.54 -4.80
C ILE A 186 10.65 17.72 -3.33
N LYS A 187 11.53 18.30 -2.52
CA LYS A 187 11.26 18.54 -1.09
C LYS A 187 10.06 19.46 -0.87
N VAL A 188 9.94 20.52 -1.67
CA VAL A 188 8.81 21.47 -1.59
C VAL A 188 7.52 20.81 -2.04
N PHE A 189 7.52 20.15 -3.20
CA PHE A 189 6.32 19.49 -3.74
C PHE A 189 5.87 18.30 -2.90
N SER A 190 6.79 17.48 -2.38
CA SER A 190 6.45 16.36 -1.49
C SER A 190 5.83 16.83 -0.17
N GLY A 191 6.25 17.99 0.34
CA GLY A 191 5.62 18.63 1.50
C GLY A 191 4.17 19.08 1.24
N ARG A 192 3.77 19.22 -0.02
CA ARG A 192 2.39 19.57 -0.44
C ARG A 192 1.52 18.34 -0.71
N ILE A 193 2.11 17.14 -0.71
CA ILE A 193 1.36 15.89 -0.77
C ILE A 193 0.94 15.56 0.67
N PRO A 194 -0.38 15.48 0.97
CA PRO A 194 -0.83 15.08 2.29
C PRO A 194 -0.21 13.72 2.66
N ALA A 195 0.33 13.58 3.87
CA ALA A 195 0.93 12.33 4.34
C ALA A 195 -0.02 11.11 4.23
N GLU A 196 -1.32 11.34 4.07
CA GLU A 196 -2.36 10.33 3.91
C GLU A 196 -2.61 9.91 2.45
N MET A 197 -2.21 10.70 1.45
CA MET A 197 -2.20 10.25 0.04
C MET A 197 -1.16 9.13 -0.18
N GLU A 198 -0.13 9.06 0.65
CA GLU A 198 0.86 7.96 0.66
C GLU A 198 0.29 6.67 1.28
N LYS A 199 -0.72 6.79 2.16
CA LYS A 199 -1.45 5.64 2.70
C LYS A 199 -2.44 5.13 1.66
N ARG A 200 -2.22 3.87 1.25
CA ARG A 200 -3.14 3.06 0.43
C ARG A 200 -4.59 3.30 0.86
N GLU A 201 -5.51 3.35 -0.10
CA GLU A 201 -6.95 3.40 0.18
C GLU A 201 -7.35 2.26 1.14
N GLU A 202 -7.51 2.59 2.41
CA GLU A 202 -7.99 1.68 3.44
C GLU A 202 -9.52 1.60 3.33
N ILE A 203 -10.02 0.44 2.92
CA ILE A 203 -11.45 0.12 2.91
C ILE A 203 -11.89 -0.32 4.31
N LEU A 204 -13.13 -0.03 4.67
CA LEU A 204 -13.70 -0.47 5.95
C LEU A 204 -13.72 -2.00 6.03
N ALA A 205 -13.14 -2.56 7.10
CA ALA A 205 -13.10 -4.01 7.29
C ALA A 205 -14.51 -4.62 7.39
N TYR A 206 -15.40 -3.97 8.14
CA TYR A 206 -16.82 -4.31 8.11
C TYR A 206 -17.57 -3.33 7.20
N PRO A 207 -18.42 -3.80 6.29
CA PRO A 207 -18.81 -5.21 6.08
C PRO A 207 -17.98 -5.93 5.00
N TYR A 208 -17.17 -5.22 4.23
CA TYR A 208 -16.57 -5.70 2.98
C TYR A 208 -15.62 -6.90 3.16
N TYR A 209 -14.62 -6.79 4.05
CA TYR A 209 -13.67 -7.87 4.29
C TYR A 209 -14.36 -9.11 4.87
N LEU A 210 -15.33 -8.90 5.77
CA LEU A 210 -16.09 -9.99 6.37
C LEU A 210 -16.88 -10.79 5.32
N TYR A 211 -17.50 -10.11 4.34
CA TYR A 211 -18.17 -10.80 3.24
C TYR A 211 -17.21 -11.64 2.39
N VAL A 212 -16.02 -11.14 2.11
CA VAL A 212 -14.99 -11.89 1.38
C VAL A 212 -14.59 -13.14 2.15
N VAL A 213 -14.26 -13.00 3.44
CA VAL A 213 -13.88 -14.13 4.31
C VAL A 213 -15.01 -15.16 4.41
N ALA A 214 -16.24 -14.72 4.66
CA ALA A 214 -17.40 -15.61 4.76
C ALA A 214 -17.67 -16.36 3.45
N THR A 215 -17.52 -15.68 2.31
CA THR A 215 -17.69 -16.29 0.98
C THR A 215 -16.63 -17.36 0.71
N VAL A 216 -15.35 -17.04 0.96
CA VAL A 216 -14.25 -18.01 0.81
C VAL A 216 -14.43 -19.20 1.74
N LEU A 217 -14.80 -18.96 3.00
CA LEU A 217 -15.05 -20.01 3.98
C LEU A 217 -16.21 -20.92 3.55
N PHE A 218 -17.32 -20.34 3.07
CA PHE A 218 -18.48 -21.09 2.60
C PHE A 218 -18.09 -22.04 1.45
N PHE A 219 -17.40 -21.53 0.43
CA PHE A 219 -16.97 -22.36 -0.69
C PHE A 219 -15.93 -23.40 -0.29
N LEU A 220 -15.00 -23.08 0.62
CA LEU A 220 -13.99 -24.02 1.10
C LEU A 220 -14.61 -25.14 1.93
N LEU A 221 -15.49 -24.82 2.89
CA LEU A 221 -16.20 -25.83 3.69
C LEU A 221 -17.16 -26.66 2.84
N GLY A 222 -17.90 -26.03 1.93
CA GLY A 222 -18.77 -26.72 0.99
C GLY A 222 -17.98 -27.68 0.09
N GLY A 223 -16.87 -27.21 -0.48
CA GLY A 223 -15.98 -28.02 -1.31
C GLY A 223 -15.36 -29.21 -0.55
N LEU A 224 -14.85 -28.98 0.66
CA LEU A 224 -14.32 -30.04 1.51
C LEU A 224 -15.40 -31.05 1.93
N SER A 225 -16.62 -30.58 2.20
CA SER A 225 -17.75 -31.46 2.55
C SER A 225 -18.14 -32.35 1.37
N VAL A 226 -18.23 -31.78 0.16
CA VAL A 226 -18.48 -32.55 -1.07
C VAL A 226 -17.35 -33.55 -1.31
N TYR A 227 -16.09 -33.14 -1.18
CA TYR A 227 -14.94 -34.02 -1.33
C TYR A 227 -14.99 -35.21 -0.35
N ALA A 228 -15.30 -34.95 0.93
CA ALA A 228 -15.41 -35.98 1.96
C ALA A 228 -16.56 -36.97 1.73
N LEU A 229 -17.59 -36.60 0.96
CA LEU A 229 -18.67 -37.52 0.55
C LEU A 229 -18.30 -38.37 -0.67
N LEU A 230 -17.36 -37.91 -1.49
CA LEU A 230 -16.95 -38.58 -2.73
C LEU A 230 -15.71 -39.46 -2.58
N VAL A 231 -14.86 -39.15 -1.60
CA VAL A 231 -13.59 -39.84 -1.37
C VAL A 231 -13.56 -40.36 0.05
N ASP A 232 -13.53 -41.69 0.18
CA ASP A 232 -13.38 -42.34 1.48
C ASP A 232 -12.07 -41.92 2.14
N ALA A 233 -12.12 -41.74 3.46
CA ALA A 233 -10.93 -41.46 4.23
C ALA A 233 -9.95 -42.66 4.12
N PRO A 234 -8.65 -42.43 3.86
CA PRO A 234 -7.64 -43.48 3.78
C PRO A 234 -7.29 -43.97 5.19
N LEU A 235 -8.25 -44.57 5.88
CA LEU A 235 -8.08 -45.14 7.21
C LEU A 235 -7.64 -46.60 7.07
N GLU A 236 -6.59 -46.97 7.79
CA GLU A 236 -6.15 -48.35 7.89
C GLU A 236 -7.06 -49.16 8.84
N HIS A 237 -6.79 -50.47 8.93
CA HIS A 237 -7.48 -51.34 9.87
C HIS A 237 -7.23 -50.93 11.33
N ALA A 238 -8.11 -51.35 12.23
CA ALA A 238 -7.97 -51.08 13.65
C ALA A 238 -6.60 -51.55 14.18
N ALA A 239 -5.93 -50.68 14.94
CA ALA A 239 -4.58 -50.93 15.43
C ALA A 239 -4.52 -52.16 16.33
N THR A 240 -3.49 -52.99 16.14
CA THR A 240 -3.20 -54.16 16.98
C THR A 240 -1.76 -54.10 17.48
N PRO A 241 -1.48 -54.34 18.78
CA PRO A 241 -0.12 -54.28 19.33
C PRO A 241 0.86 -55.29 18.71
N THR A 242 0.37 -56.34 18.05
CA THR A 242 1.16 -57.46 17.53
C THR A 242 1.55 -57.32 16.06
N PHE A 243 1.06 -56.29 15.36
CA PHE A 243 1.31 -56.10 13.93
C PHE A 243 1.58 -54.62 13.64
N THR A 244 2.69 -54.35 12.97
CA THR A 244 3.06 -53.02 12.46
C THR A 244 3.17 -53.11 10.94
N PRO A 245 2.42 -52.28 10.19
CA PRO A 245 2.52 -52.25 8.74
C PRO A 245 3.95 -51.93 8.28
N ASN A 246 4.35 -52.47 7.12
CA ASN A 246 5.62 -52.15 6.50
C ASN A 246 5.43 -51.87 5.00
N PRO A 247 5.64 -50.63 4.51
CA PRO A 247 6.11 -49.46 5.25
C PRO A 247 5.00 -48.74 6.05
N GLU A 248 5.34 -48.30 7.26
CA GLU A 248 4.48 -47.42 8.06
C GLU A 248 4.70 -45.95 7.65
N LYS A 249 3.72 -45.33 7.00
CA LYS A 249 3.83 -43.94 6.53
C LYS A 249 3.05 -42.99 7.45
N ALA A 250 3.72 -41.96 7.93
CA ALA A 250 3.08 -40.88 8.68
C ALA A 250 2.10 -40.10 7.78
N PRO A 251 1.14 -39.36 8.37
CA PRO A 251 0.30 -38.44 7.63
C PRO A 251 1.13 -37.50 6.74
N TRP A 252 0.59 -37.14 5.58
CA TRP A 252 1.31 -36.39 4.53
C TRP A 252 1.99 -35.11 5.03
N TYR A 253 1.42 -34.43 6.04
CA TYR A 253 1.98 -33.22 6.64
C TYR A 253 3.18 -33.46 7.58
N PHE A 254 3.41 -34.71 8.01
CA PHE A 254 4.61 -35.13 8.75
C PHE A 254 5.59 -35.95 7.91
N LEU A 255 5.16 -36.42 6.75
CA LEU A 255 5.94 -37.32 5.91
C LEU A 255 7.29 -36.73 5.48
N GLY A 256 7.37 -35.42 5.26
CA GLY A 256 8.63 -34.74 4.97
C GLY A 256 9.65 -34.81 6.13
N ILE A 257 9.18 -34.79 7.38
CA ILE A 257 10.04 -34.95 8.57
C ILE A 257 10.42 -36.43 8.73
N GLN A 258 9.51 -37.36 8.47
CA GLN A 258 9.81 -38.80 8.48
C GLN A 258 10.90 -39.15 7.46
N GLU A 259 10.87 -38.53 6.28
CA GLU A 259 11.91 -38.69 5.27
C GLU A 259 13.25 -38.11 5.72
N LEU A 260 13.23 -36.96 6.40
CA LEU A 260 14.42 -36.35 6.97
C LEU A 260 15.06 -37.22 8.07
N LEU A 261 14.23 -37.88 8.87
CA LEU A 261 14.65 -38.86 9.88
C LEU A 261 15.29 -40.10 9.27
N ALA A 262 14.80 -40.55 8.12
CA ALA A 262 15.34 -41.73 7.44
C ALA A 262 16.70 -41.46 6.78
N ILE A 263 16.93 -40.24 6.29
CA ILE A 263 18.17 -39.84 5.58
C ILE A 263 19.24 -39.32 6.56
N SER A 264 18.86 -38.89 7.77
CA SER A 264 19.81 -38.25 8.69
C SER A 264 20.93 -39.20 9.14
N PRO A 265 22.18 -38.72 9.20
CA PRO A 265 23.31 -39.55 9.59
C PRO A 265 23.22 -39.95 11.07
N ASN A 266 23.75 -41.12 11.40
CA ASN A 266 23.95 -41.51 12.79
C ASN A 266 25.41 -41.27 13.18
N LEU A 267 25.67 -40.16 13.88
CA LEU A 267 27.02 -39.74 14.28
C LEU A 267 27.42 -40.27 15.67
N GLY A 268 26.56 -41.07 16.32
CA GLY A 268 26.81 -41.65 17.63
C GLY A 268 26.48 -40.72 18.81
N GLY A 269 26.35 -41.31 20.00
CA GLY A 269 26.01 -40.60 21.23
C GLY A 269 24.62 -39.95 21.16
N PHE A 270 24.54 -38.66 21.52
CA PHE A 270 23.29 -37.90 21.46
C PHE A 270 22.93 -37.41 20.04
N LEU A 271 23.84 -37.53 19.08
CA LEU A 271 23.69 -37.11 17.67
C LEU A 271 23.29 -38.29 16.77
N ASN A 272 22.29 -39.04 17.21
CA ASN A 272 21.68 -40.09 16.39
C ASN A 272 20.74 -39.47 15.33
N SER A 273 20.28 -40.31 14.39
CA SER A 273 19.39 -39.89 13.30
C SER A 273 18.11 -39.20 13.81
N ILE A 274 17.56 -39.67 14.93
CA ILE A 274 16.37 -39.10 15.58
C ILE A 274 16.62 -37.66 16.04
N SER A 275 17.72 -37.44 16.77
CA SER A 275 18.09 -36.11 17.24
C SER A 275 18.34 -35.15 16.09
N ILE A 276 19.08 -35.59 15.06
CA ILE A 276 19.46 -34.72 13.94
C ILE A 276 18.25 -34.43 13.05
N GLY A 277 17.60 -35.47 12.52
CA GLY A 277 16.53 -35.35 11.54
C GLY A 277 15.18 -34.95 12.13
N GLY A 278 14.90 -35.32 13.39
CA GLY A 278 13.62 -35.08 14.04
C GLY A 278 13.54 -33.81 14.88
N VAL A 279 14.66 -33.36 15.45
CA VAL A 279 14.66 -32.27 16.44
C VAL A 279 15.57 -31.12 16.01
N ILE A 280 16.86 -31.38 15.84
CA ILE A 280 17.87 -30.34 15.62
C ILE A 280 17.64 -29.63 14.29
N LEU A 281 17.56 -30.38 13.17
CA LEU A 281 17.44 -29.77 11.85
C LEU A 281 16.10 -29.05 11.64
N PRO A 282 14.93 -29.64 11.97
CA PRO A 282 13.66 -28.89 11.97
C PRO A 282 13.69 -27.68 12.90
N GLY A 283 14.29 -27.81 14.09
CA GLY A 283 14.44 -26.71 15.05
C GLY A 283 15.27 -25.54 14.50
N ILE A 284 16.39 -25.83 13.82
CA ILE A 284 17.22 -24.84 13.14
C ILE A 284 16.42 -24.14 12.03
N ILE A 285 15.65 -24.89 11.23
CA ILE A 285 14.82 -24.31 10.17
C ILE A 285 13.78 -23.34 10.75
N VAL A 286 13.03 -23.76 11.77
CA VAL A 286 12.04 -22.91 12.43
C VAL A 286 12.68 -21.66 13.04
N PHE A 287 13.80 -21.83 13.76
CA PHE A 287 14.54 -20.71 14.35
C PHE A 287 15.04 -19.74 13.28
N PHE A 288 15.58 -20.25 12.19
CA PHE A 288 15.99 -19.44 11.03
C PHE A 288 14.81 -18.61 10.52
N TRP A 289 13.64 -19.22 10.28
CA TRP A 289 12.44 -18.50 9.82
C TRP A 289 11.98 -17.42 10.82
N MET A 290 12.02 -17.70 12.12
CA MET A 290 11.69 -16.72 13.17
C MET A 290 12.71 -15.59 13.26
N SER A 291 13.97 -15.84 12.89
CA SER A 291 15.05 -14.86 12.96
C SER A 291 15.03 -13.85 11.79
N ILE A 292 14.36 -14.18 10.67
CA ILE A 292 14.32 -13.36 9.44
C ILE A 292 13.98 -11.89 9.70
N PRO A 293 12.93 -11.53 10.48
CA PRO A 293 12.62 -10.13 10.76
C PRO A 293 13.77 -9.35 11.42
N TYR A 294 14.67 -10.05 12.12
CA TYR A 294 15.80 -9.47 12.85
C TYR A 294 17.08 -9.45 12.03
N ILE A 295 17.33 -10.47 11.19
CA ILE A 295 18.55 -10.53 10.37
C ILE A 295 18.42 -9.77 9.06
N GLU A 296 17.21 -9.71 8.49
CA GLU A 296 16.95 -9.14 7.16
C GLU A 296 17.36 -7.66 7.02
N PRO A 297 17.19 -6.79 8.04
CA PRO A 297 17.71 -5.43 7.99
C PRO A 297 19.24 -5.34 7.87
N TYR A 298 19.98 -6.33 8.40
CA TYR A 298 21.45 -6.36 8.46
C TYR A 298 22.10 -7.23 7.37
N LEU A 299 21.31 -7.85 6.49
CA LEU A 299 21.81 -8.55 5.30
C LEU A 299 22.23 -7.51 4.24
N GLU A 300 23.23 -6.69 4.60
CA GLU A 300 23.70 -5.48 3.92
C GLU A 300 24.42 -5.76 2.59
N PHE A 301 25.07 -6.92 2.46
CA PHE A 301 25.92 -7.25 1.31
C PHE A 301 25.14 -7.33 -0.03
N TRP A 302 23.84 -7.58 0.02
CA TRP A 302 23.00 -7.73 -1.19
C TRP A 302 22.09 -6.54 -1.49
N ARG A 303 22.23 -5.42 -0.77
CA ARG A 303 21.39 -4.22 -0.96
C ARG A 303 22.01 -3.24 -1.97
N ARG A 304 21.24 -2.94 -3.03
CA ARG A 304 21.61 -1.91 -4.02
C ARG A 304 21.45 -0.47 -3.49
N ASP A 305 20.56 -0.26 -2.51
CA ASP A 305 20.36 1.01 -1.82
C ASP A 305 20.38 0.79 -0.30
N ARG A 306 21.21 1.59 0.39
CA ARG A 306 21.54 1.44 1.82
C ARG A 306 20.67 2.28 2.75
N LYS A 307 19.89 3.23 2.21
CA LYS A 307 19.20 4.24 3.03
C LYS A 307 17.76 3.87 3.41
N THR A 308 17.14 2.91 2.73
CA THR A 308 15.73 2.55 2.93
C THR A 308 15.62 1.21 3.66
N LEU A 309 14.71 1.10 4.64
CA LEU A 309 14.38 -0.19 5.27
C LEU A 309 13.67 -1.11 4.26
N PRO A 310 13.82 -2.45 4.35
CA PRO A 310 13.25 -3.34 3.36
C PRO A 310 11.72 -3.27 3.43
N GLY A 311 11.12 -2.70 2.38
CA GLY A 311 9.67 -2.58 2.27
C GLY A 311 8.96 -3.92 2.45
N ARG A 312 7.68 -3.89 2.82
CA ARG A 312 6.86 -5.11 3.04
C ARG A 312 6.61 -5.95 1.77
N ARG A 313 7.05 -5.51 0.59
CA ARG A 313 6.78 -6.19 -0.69
C ARG A 313 7.75 -7.36 -0.89
N LEU A 314 7.23 -8.48 -1.38
CA LEU A 314 8.03 -9.67 -1.72
C LEU A 314 9.14 -9.35 -2.73
N SER A 315 8.87 -8.50 -3.70
CA SER A 315 9.85 -8.07 -4.72
C SER A 315 11.06 -7.32 -4.14
N ALA A 316 10.92 -6.74 -2.94
CA ALA A 316 12.01 -6.07 -2.25
C ALA A 316 12.88 -7.01 -1.41
N ARG A 317 12.52 -8.30 -1.33
CA ARG A 317 13.12 -9.30 -0.44
C ARG A 317 13.50 -10.59 -1.19
N PRO A 318 14.31 -10.51 -2.27
CA PRO A 318 14.56 -11.64 -3.15
C PRO A 318 15.20 -12.84 -2.45
N ILE A 319 16.07 -12.62 -1.45
CA ILE A 319 16.76 -13.71 -0.73
C ILE A 319 15.79 -14.44 0.19
N THR A 320 15.04 -13.71 1.00
CA THR A 320 14.00 -14.28 1.87
C THR A 320 12.98 -15.07 1.07
N VAL A 321 12.55 -14.51 -0.07
CA VAL A 321 11.64 -15.19 -1.00
C VAL A 321 12.30 -16.43 -1.60
N MET A 322 13.55 -16.36 -2.02
CA MET A 322 14.29 -17.50 -2.59
C MET A 322 14.48 -18.62 -1.55
N ALA A 323 14.90 -18.28 -0.34
CA ALA A 323 15.07 -19.23 0.77
C ALA A 323 13.72 -19.88 1.13
N PHE A 324 12.63 -19.10 1.12
CA PHE A 324 11.29 -19.60 1.45
C PHE A 324 10.82 -20.56 0.37
N THR A 325 10.91 -20.13 -0.88
CA THR A 325 10.55 -20.93 -2.05
C THR A 325 11.36 -22.21 -2.09
N PHE A 326 12.67 -22.13 -1.87
CA PHE A 326 13.53 -23.31 -1.79
C PHE A 326 13.12 -24.26 -0.67
N SER A 327 12.87 -23.74 0.54
CA SER A 327 12.45 -24.58 1.67
C SER A 327 11.10 -25.26 1.44
N MET A 328 10.16 -24.56 0.80
CA MET A 328 8.85 -25.09 0.44
C MET A 328 8.97 -26.18 -0.63
N LEU A 329 9.76 -25.94 -1.67
CA LEU A 329 10.00 -26.93 -2.73
C LEU A 329 10.73 -28.16 -2.21
N LEU A 330 11.72 -27.98 -1.33
CA LEU A 330 12.41 -29.07 -0.66
C LEU A 330 11.43 -29.91 0.17
N PHE A 331 10.60 -29.26 1.00
CA PHE A 331 9.62 -29.97 1.82
C PHE A 331 8.60 -30.72 0.95
N LEU A 332 8.10 -30.10 -0.12
CA LEU A 332 7.20 -30.74 -1.07
C LEU A 332 7.87 -31.95 -1.74
N ALA A 333 9.14 -31.83 -2.13
CA ALA A 333 9.91 -32.93 -2.70
C ALA A 333 10.04 -34.10 -1.71
N LEU A 334 10.35 -33.82 -0.44
CA LEU A 334 10.44 -34.86 0.61
C LEU A 334 9.08 -35.55 0.83
N VAL A 335 7.97 -34.80 0.83
CA VAL A 335 6.62 -35.38 0.92
C VAL A 335 6.32 -36.27 -0.29
N ILE A 336 6.64 -35.82 -1.51
CA ILE A 336 6.44 -36.61 -2.73
C ILE A 336 7.28 -37.89 -2.69
N ILE A 337 8.56 -37.80 -2.30
CA ILE A 337 9.45 -38.96 -2.16
C ILE A 337 8.88 -39.95 -1.14
N GLY A 338 8.55 -39.48 0.06
CA GLY A 338 7.96 -40.32 1.11
C GLY A 338 6.63 -40.97 0.68
N THR A 339 5.82 -40.27 -0.10
CA THR A 339 4.51 -40.76 -0.53
C THR A 339 4.66 -41.86 -1.58
N TYR A 340 5.42 -41.60 -2.65
CA TYR A 340 5.39 -42.43 -3.85
C TYR A 340 6.62 -43.33 -4.04
N PHE A 341 7.77 -42.98 -3.44
CA PHE A 341 9.04 -43.64 -3.74
C PHE A 341 9.60 -44.47 -2.58
N ARG A 342 8.88 -44.53 -1.44
CA ARG A 342 9.25 -45.37 -0.29
C ARG A 342 8.43 -46.66 -0.24
N GLY A 343 9.14 -47.79 -0.34
CA GLY A 343 8.62 -49.16 -0.28
C GLY A 343 8.94 -49.87 1.04
N PRO A 344 8.86 -51.21 1.08
CA PRO A 344 9.14 -52.00 2.29
C PRO A 344 10.52 -51.67 2.89
N ASN A 345 10.61 -51.67 4.22
CA ASN A 345 11.80 -51.28 4.98
C ASN A 345 12.28 -49.85 4.71
N TRP A 346 11.40 -48.98 4.20
CA TRP A 346 11.73 -47.61 3.79
C TRP A 346 12.75 -47.54 2.65
N GLU A 347 12.93 -48.62 1.90
CA GLU A 347 13.81 -48.63 0.74
C GLU A 347 13.23 -47.78 -0.40
N PHE A 348 14.12 -47.23 -1.23
CA PHE A 348 13.73 -46.46 -2.39
C PHE A 348 13.26 -47.41 -3.50
N VAL A 349 12.02 -47.25 -3.95
CA VAL A 349 11.41 -48.08 -4.99
C VAL A 349 10.81 -47.17 -6.06
N LEU A 350 10.95 -47.57 -7.33
CA LEU A 350 10.29 -46.91 -8.43
C LEU A 350 8.82 -47.38 -8.48
N PRO A 351 7.82 -46.48 -8.38
CA PRO A 351 6.42 -46.89 -8.18
C PRO A 351 5.78 -47.62 -9.37
N TRP A 352 6.48 -47.71 -10.51
CA TRP A 352 6.00 -48.31 -11.76
C TRP A 352 6.78 -49.57 -12.19
N ASN A 353 7.65 -50.11 -11.32
CA ASN A 353 8.42 -51.34 -11.59
C ASN A 353 7.93 -52.54 -10.79
#